data_AF-A0A831QIC2-F1
#
_entry.id   AF-A0A831QIC2-F1
#
_cell.length_a   1.000
_cell.length_b   1.000
_cell.length_c   1.000
_cell.angle_alpha   90.00
_cell.angle_beta   90.00
_cell.angle_gamma   90.00
#
_symmetry.space_group_name_H-M   'P 1'
#
loop_
_entity.id
_entity.type
_entity.pdbx_description
1 polymer ?
#
loop_
_entity_poly.entity_id
_entity_poly.type
_entity_poly.pdbx_seq_one_letter_code
_entity_poly.pdbx_strand_id
1 'polypeptide(L)'
;MTEASRDFQRHIDWDRWFWIGILMVFLFRALYTAFFPYDLTGDETYYWDWGRHPDWGYFSKPPLIGWLMALAGWAGRNTVFGIRIFALLLGTGTLIFLFLLGRRMYGPKTAFWGVTA
;
A
#
# COMPACT_ATOMS: atom_id res chain seq x y z
N MET A 1 -29.75 22.63 -32.97
CA MET A 1 -28.70 22.47 -31.93
C MET A 1 -28.58 20.98 -31.66
N THR A 2 -27.65 20.36 -32.38
CA THR A 2 -27.52 18.91 -32.58
C THR A 2 -26.98 18.21 -31.33
N GLU A 3 -27.54 17.05 -31.02
CA GLU A 3 -27.17 16.16 -29.90
C GLU A 3 -25.68 15.78 -29.84
N ALA A 4 -24.95 16.01 -30.93
CA ALA A 4 -23.50 15.82 -31.07
C ALA A 4 -22.64 16.63 -30.08
N SER A 5 -23.15 17.70 -29.46
CA SER A 5 -22.38 18.47 -28.47
C SER A 5 -22.39 17.87 -27.05
N ARG A 6 -23.27 16.91 -26.76
CA ARG A 6 -23.33 16.21 -25.45
C ARG A 6 -22.35 15.04 -25.36
N ASP A 7 -21.88 14.53 -26.50
CA ASP A 7 -21.06 13.32 -26.58
C ASP A 7 -19.54 13.58 -26.37
N PHE A 8 -19.14 14.85 -26.21
CA PHE A 8 -17.73 15.25 -26.07
C PHE A 8 -17.28 15.51 -24.62
N GLN A 9 -18.22 15.62 -23.66
CA GLN A 9 -17.87 15.74 -22.24
C GLN A 9 -17.68 14.34 -21.63
N ARG A 10 -16.59 13.66 -22.02
CA ARG A 10 -16.03 12.60 -21.16
C ARG A 10 -15.54 13.27 -19.89
N HIS A 11 -16.42 13.42 -18.90
CA HIS A 11 -16.01 13.71 -17.54
C HIS A 11 -15.11 12.54 -17.13
N ILE A 12 -13.80 12.80 -17.02
CA ILE A 12 -12.86 11.79 -16.55
C ILE A 12 -13.25 11.49 -15.10
N ASP A 13 -13.70 10.26 -14.86
CA ASP A 13 -14.02 9.77 -13.52
C ASP A 13 -12.73 9.43 -12.78
N TRP A 14 -12.07 10.45 -12.22
CA TRP A 14 -10.80 10.32 -11.50
C TRP A 14 -10.86 9.30 -10.35
N ASP A 15 -12.00 9.17 -9.69
CA ASP A 15 -12.22 8.15 -8.66
C ASP A 15 -12.12 6.73 -9.22
N ARG A 16 -12.75 6.46 -10.36
CA ARG A 16 -12.72 5.14 -10.99
C ARG A 16 -11.29 4.79 -11.40
N TRP A 17 -10.57 5.73 -12.01
CA TRP A 17 -9.18 5.53 -12.42
C TRP A 17 -8.24 5.35 -11.23
N PHE A 18 -8.47 6.06 -10.12
CA PHE A 18 -7.75 5.84 -8.87
C PHE A 18 -7.94 4.41 -8.36
N TRP A 19 -9.19 3.95 -8.23
CA TRP A 19 -9.49 2.60 -7.71
C TRP A 19 -8.96 1.48 -8.61
N ILE A 20 -9.02 1.66 -9.93
CA ILE A 20 -8.41 0.72 -10.88
C ILE A 20 -6.89 0.74 -10.72
N GLY A 21 -6.27 1.92 -10.67
CA GLY A 21 -4.83 2.09 -10.50
C GLY A 21 -4.29 1.44 -9.23
N ILE A 22 -4.91 1.73 -8.08
CA ILE A 22 -4.48 1.21 -6.79
C ILE A 22 -4.69 -0.31 -6.70
N LEU A 23 -5.78 -0.85 -7.28
CA LEU A 23 -5.98 -2.29 -7.38
C LEU A 23 -4.91 -2.95 -8.25
N MET A 24 -4.57 -2.36 -9.40
CA MET A 24 -3.51 -2.89 -10.28
C MET A 24 -2.15 -2.91 -9.58
N VAL A 25 -1.78 -1.82 -8.89
CA VAL A 25 -0.51 -1.76 -8.14
C VAL A 25 -0.51 -2.76 -6.98
N PHE A 26 -1.61 -2.87 -6.24
CA PHE A 26 -1.75 -3.83 -5.15
C PHE A 26 -1.59 -5.26 -5.66
N LEU A 27 -2.30 -5.63 -6.72
CA LEU A 27 -2.22 -6.96 -7.32
C LEU A 27 -0.82 -7.24 -7.86
N PHE A 28 -0.23 -6.29 -8.59
CA PHE A 28 1.13 -6.43 -9.09
C PHE A 28 2.13 -6.70 -7.95
N ARG A 29 2.08 -5.91 -6.87
CA ARG A 29 2.98 -6.10 -5.71
C ARG A 29 2.72 -7.41 -4.96
N ALA A 30 1.45 -7.81 -4.82
CA ALA A 30 1.07 -9.08 -4.19
C ALA A 30 1.60 -10.27 -4.99
N LEU A 31 1.36 -10.28 -6.31
CA LEU A 31 1.83 -11.32 -7.23
C LEU A 31 3.36 -11.34 -7.29
N TYR A 32 4.00 -10.18 -7.39
CA TYR A 32 5.46 -10.09 -7.37
C TYR A 32 6.03 -10.74 -6.11
N THR A 33 5.47 -10.45 -4.95
CA THR A 33 5.93 -11.01 -3.67
C THR A 33 5.65 -12.51 -3.56
N ALA A 34 4.54 -12.99 -4.13
CA ALA A 34 4.14 -14.39 -4.06
C ALA A 34 4.93 -15.31 -5.01
N PHE A 35 5.29 -14.81 -6.20
CA PHE A 35 5.87 -15.62 -7.26
C PHE A 35 7.39 -15.46 -7.42
N PHE A 36 7.97 -14.34 -6.99
CA PHE A 36 9.41 -14.15 -7.11
C PHE A 36 10.13 -14.56 -5.81
N PRO A 37 11.05 -15.53 -5.88
CA PRO A 37 11.73 -16.09 -4.71
C PRO A 37 12.91 -15.21 -4.28
N TYR A 38 12.66 -13.93 -4.01
CA TYR A 38 13.67 -13.05 -3.42
C TYR A 38 13.65 -13.17 -1.90
N ASP A 39 14.80 -13.52 -1.35
CA ASP A 39 15.03 -13.52 0.09
C ASP A 39 14.78 -12.13 0.71
N LEU A 40 14.71 -12.12 2.04
CA LEU A 40 14.59 -10.89 2.80
C LEU A 40 15.86 -10.05 2.61
N THR A 41 15.65 -8.76 2.38
CA THR A 41 16.73 -7.78 2.39
C THR A 41 17.31 -7.60 3.79
N GLY A 42 18.46 -6.95 3.92
CA GLY A 42 19.12 -6.74 5.22
C GLY A 42 18.21 -6.06 6.24
N ASP A 43 17.51 -5.00 5.83
CA ASP A 43 16.58 -4.28 6.70
C ASP A 43 15.35 -5.12 7.07
N GLU A 44 14.78 -5.87 6.10
CA GLU A 44 13.63 -6.74 6.34
C GLU A 44 13.96 -7.86 7.33
N THR A 45 15.16 -8.45 7.21
CA THR A 45 15.65 -9.49 8.12
C THR A 45 15.79 -8.94 9.53
N TYR A 46 16.30 -7.72 9.67
CA TYR A 46 16.47 -7.06 10.96
C TYR A 46 15.12 -6.78 11.65
N TYR A 47 14.13 -6.29 10.91
CA TYR A 47 12.77 -6.10 11.46
C TYR A 47 12.08 -7.41 11.79
N TRP A 48 12.29 -8.44 10.98
CA TRP A 48 11.77 -9.77 11.26
C TRP A 48 12.34 -10.34 12.55
N ASP A 49 13.65 -10.18 12.79
CA ASP A 49 14.31 -10.64 14.02
C ASP A 49 13.78 -9.92 15.28
N TRP A 50 13.53 -8.61 15.20
CA TRP A 50 12.82 -7.87 16.24
C TRP A 50 11.41 -8.41 16.52
N GLY A 51 10.70 -8.88 15.48
CA GLY A 51 9.42 -9.54 15.66
C GLY A 51 9.49 -10.89 16.36
N ARG A 52 10.66 -11.55 16.34
CA ARG A 52 10.88 -12.78 17.13
C ARG A 52 11.17 -12.49 18.60
N HIS A 53 11.60 -11.27 18.91
CA HIS A 53 11.87 -10.80 20.26
C HIS A 53 11.13 -9.48 20.56
N PRO A 54 9.78 -9.50 20.65
CA PRO A 54 8.99 -8.29 20.85
C PRO A 54 9.40 -7.56 22.14
N ASP A 55 9.85 -6.32 21.99
CA ASP A 55 10.19 -5.42 23.09
C ASP A 55 9.44 -4.09 22.97
N TRP A 56 9.52 -3.26 24.00
CA TRP A 56 8.95 -1.91 24.07
C TRP A 56 9.84 -0.84 23.43
N GLY A 57 11.04 -1.21 23.00
CA GLY A 57 11.92 -0.33 22.22
C GLY A 57 13.09 -1.10 21.63
N TYR A 58 13.45 -0.76 20.40
CA TYR A 58 14.63 -1.31 19.73
C TYR A 58 15.69 -0.24 19.57
N PHE A 59 16.92 -0.66 19.27
CA PHE A 59 18.10 0.21 19.17
C PHE A 59 17.87 1.51 18.38
N SER A 60 17.09 1.46 17.29
CA SER A 60 16.83 2.64 16.43
C SER A 60 15.35 2.95 16.17
N LYS A 61 14.40 2.13 16.67
CA LYS A 61 12.98 2.25 16.29
C LYS A 61 12.02 1.98 17.45
N PRO A 62 10.84 2.63 17.44
CA PRO A 62 9.77 2.35 18.40
C PRO A 62 9.22 0.92 18.24
N PRO A 63 8.48 0.41 19.23
CA PRO A 63 8.14 -1.01 19.32
C PRO A 63 7.20 -1.53 18.22
N LEU A 64 6.40 -0.63 17.63
CA LEU A 64 5.35 -0.98 16.68
C LEU A 64 5.84 -1.83 15.51
N ILE A 65 7.04 -1.54 14.97
CA ILE A 65 7.57 -2.31 13.84
C ILE A 65 7.84 -3.76 14.22
N GLY A 66 8.43 -4.02 15.38
CA GLY A 66 8.67 -5.39 15.85
C GLY A 66 7.37 -6.12 16.17
N TRP A 67 6.39 -5.46 16.79
CA TRP A 67 5.08 -6.08 17.05
C TRP A 67 4.34 -6.45 15.76
N LEU A 68 4.38 -5.57 14.75
CA LEU A 68 3.83 -5.87 13.43
C LEU A 68 4.53 -7.07 12.79
N MET A 69 5.86 -7.16 12.91
CA MET A 69 6.62 -8.30 12.39
C MET A 69 6.36 -9.59 13.16
N ALA A 70 6.10 -9.52 14.47
CA ALA A 70 5.67 -10.67 15.26
C ALA A 70 4.32 -11.21 14.76
N LEU A 71 3.35 -10.30 14.54
CA LEU A 71 2.05 -10.65 13.99
C LEU A 71 2.17 -11.19 12.55
N ALA A 72 3.05 -10.60 11.72
CA ALA A 72 3.36 -11.04 10.37
C ALA A 72 3.96 -12.44 10.33
N GLY A 73 4.93 -12.71 11.20
CA GLY A 73 5.56 -14.01 11.36
C GLY A 73 4.56 -15.07 11.83
N TRP A 74 3.69 -14.73 12.78
CA TRP A 74 2.64 -15.62 13.27
C TRP A 74 1.58 -15.93 12.19
N ALA A 75 0.99 -14.90 11.59
CA ALA A 75 -0.08 -15.05 10.58
C ALA A 75 0.44 -15.71 9.29
N GLY A 76 1.64 -15.35 8.88
CA GLY A 76 2.28 -15.82 7.65
C GLY A 76 3.21 -17.02 7.83
N ARG A 77 3.26 -17.63 9.03
CA ARG A 77 4.14 -18.77 9.37
C ARG A 77 5.61 -18.54 9.00
N ASN A 78 6.11 -17.31 9.18
CA ASN A 78 7.47 -16.87 8.81
C ASN A 78 7.83 -17.07 7.32
N THR A 79 6.83 -17.06 6.44
CA THR A 79 7.08 -16.98 4.99
C THR A 79 7.45 -15.55 4.59
N VAL A 80 8.22 -15.41 3.51
CA VAL A 80 8.59 -14.09 2.94
C VAL A 80 7.35 -13.26 2.61
N PHE A 81 6.33 -13.90 2.03
CA PHE A 81 5.04 -13.26 1.75
C PHE A 81 4.36 -12.78 3.04
N GLY A 82 4.36 -13.62 4.07
CA GLY A 82 3.84 -13.29 5.40
C GLY A 82 4.47 -12.04 6.01
N ILE A 83 5.79 -11.91 5.88
CA ILE A 83 6.54 -10.76 6.42
C ILE A 83 6.22 -9.48 5.64
N ARG A 84 6.05 -9.58 4.31
CA ARG A 84 5.80 -8.43 3.42
C ARG A 84 4.33 -8.01 3.34
N ILE A 85 3.38 -8.82 3.82
CA ILE A 85 1.94 -8.54 3.70
C ILE A 85 1.53 -7.24 4.40
N PHE A 86 2.09 -6.96 5.58
CA PHE A 86 1.79 -5.75 6.33
C PHE A 86 2.35 -4.51 5.63
N ALA A 87 3.55 -4.60 5.04
CA ALA A 87 4.10 -3.51 4.22
C ALA A 87 3.22 -3.24 2.99
N LEU A 88 2.69 -4.30 2.35
CA LEU A 88 1.76 -4.18 1.23
C LEU A 88 0.45 -3.50 1.64
N LEU A 89 -0.19 -3.97 2.72
CA LEU A 89 -1.48 -3.47 3.19
C LEU A 89 -1.38 -2.04 3.71
N LEU A 90 -0.40 -1.74 4.58
CA LEU A 90 -0.24 -0.41 5.15
C LEU A 90 0.16 0.61 4.08
N GLY A 91 1.09 0.27 3.18
CA GLY A 91 1.46 1.17 2.08
C GLY A 91 0.27 1.48 1.16
N THR A 92 -0.52 0.48 0.80
CA THR A 92 -1.73 0.67 -0.01
C THR A 92 -2.78 1.49 0.74
N GLY A 93 -2.99 1.20 2.02
CA GLY A 93 -3.89 1.94 2.89
C GLY A 93 -3.52 3.41 2.99
N THR A 94 -2.23 3.73 3.17
CA THR A 94 -1.74 5.11 3.21
C THR A 94 -2.07 5.87 1.93
N LEU A 95 -1.86 5.27 0.75
CA LEU A 95 -2.23 5.90 -0.53
C LEU A 95 -3.73 6.16 -0.65
N ILE A 96 -4.57 5.21 -0.19
CA ILE A 96 -6.02 5.38 -0.15
C ILE A 96 -6.40 6.54 0.78
N PHE A 97 -5.83 6.60 1.99
CA PHE A 97 -6.11 7.68 2.94
C PHE A 97 -5.70 9.05 2.39
N LEU A 98 -4.54 9.15 1.74
CA LEU A 98 -4.08 10.39 1.10
C LEU A 98 -5.02 10.81 -0.04
N PHE A 99 -5.47 9.87 -0.87
CA PHE A 99 -6.45 10.18 -1.91
C PHE A 99 -7.78 10.65 -1.33
N LEU A 100 -8.32 9.98 -0.31
CA LEU A 100 -9.57 10.36 0.34
C LEU A 100 -9.47 11.74 0.99
N LEU A 101 -8.35 12.05 1.64
CA LEU A 101 -8.07 13.34 2.24
C LEU A 101 -7.99 14.44 1.17
N GLY A 102 -7.18 14.23 0.14
CA GLY A 102 -7.04 15.16 -0.99
C GLY A 102 -8.38 15.38 -1.70
N ARG A 103 -9.18 14.32 -1.86
CA ARG A 103 -10.50 14.40 -2.52
C ARG A 103 -11.45 15.26 -1.70
N ARG A 104 -11.43 15.10 -0.38
CA ARG A 104 -12.25 15.88 0.55
C ARG A 104 -11.87 17.37 0.56
N MET A 105 -10.58 17.68 0.42
CA MET A 105 -10.07 19.05 0.51
C MET A 105 -10.08 19.82 -0.81
N TYR A 106 -9.71 19.17 -1.93
CA TYR A 106 -9.39 19.84 -3.19
C TYR A 106 -10.06 19.21 -4.43
N GLY A 107 -10.92 18.20 -4.22
CA GLY A 107 -11.62 17.49 -5.28
C GLY A 107 -10.82 16.31 -5.88
N PRO A 108 -11.49 15.45 -6.67
CA PRO A 108 -10.96 14.15 -7.08
C PRO A 108 -9.80 14.22 -8.08
N LYS A 109 -9.78 15.24 -8.97
CA LYS A 109 -8.68 15.45 -9.92
C LYS A 109 -7.37 15.78 -9.20
N THR A 110 -7.41 16.76 -8.29
CA THR A 110 -6.23 17.19 -7.52
C THR A 110 -5.72 16.07 -6.61
N ALA A 111 -6.64 15.33 -5.99
CA ALA A 111 -6.31 14.17 -5.17
C ALA A 111 -5.61 13.06 -5.96
N PHE A 112 -6.09 12.75 -7.16
CA PHE A 112 -5.47 11.76 -8.03
C PHE A 112 -4.02 12.14 -8.34
N TRP A 113 -3.80 13.36 -8.84
CA TRP A 113 -2.45 13.84 -9.15
C TRP A 113 -1.56 13.98 -7.92
N GLY A 114 -2.11 14.35 -6.75
CA GLY A 114 -1.32 14.45 -5.53
C GLY A 114 -0.81 13.10 -4.99
N VAL A 115 -1.43 11.99 -5.37
CA VAL A 115 -1.00 10.64 -4.98
C VAL A 115 -0.13 10.00 -6.07
N THR A 116 -0.28 10.40 -7.33
CA THR A 116 0.46 9.82 -8.47
C THR A 116 1.66 10.64 -8.93
N ALA A 117 1.78 11.91 -8.54
CA ALA A 117 2.93 12.77 -8.82
C ALA A 117 4.13 12.42 -7.93
#